data_AF-A0A954B4W7-F1
#
_entry.id   AF-A0A954B4W7-F1
#
_cell.length_a   1.000
_cell.length_b   1.000
_cell.length_c   1.000
_cell.angle_alpha   90.00
_cell.angle_beta   90.00
_cell.angle_gamma   90.00
#
_symmetry.space_group_name_H-M   'P 1'
#
loop_
_entity.id
_entity.type
_entity.pdbx_description
1 polymer ?
#
loop_
_entity_poly.entity_id
_entity_poly.type
_entity_poly.pdbx_seq_one_letter_code
_entity_poly.pdbx_strand_id
1 'polypeptide(L)'
;RRTQSTAARAPLEARYGRLHATVNVSAIRWRYATWSLFRDQIPAALLAMRAHLVWVTLWFILCVLAGGWLVSSYPNLIALFASPDMIATVERGDLWTDSLLNVTPSSILSVDLLTNNIVVALFAFVSGFLFGLGTLYLIGTNGLLIGALFAFTADHGLSDRLFQFIIAHGPVELSCICLAGAAGSYAGESLFRSPPGERSAAFAAASKEGGKVLLAVSLLLLGCGYIEGYISPNLDIPLLPRMVIGIGYFLFMLALLRGYLAGRSRDRRPLNV
;
A
#
# COMPACT_ATOMS: atom_id res chain seq x y z
N ARG A 1 -5.03 -64.66 -27.54
CA ARG A 1 -5.91 -63.46 -27.38
C ARG A 1 -5.62 -62.59 -26.14
N ARG A 2 -4.42 -62.64 -25.51
CA ARG A 2 -4.11 -61.84 -24.29
C ARG A 2 -3.06 -60.72 -24.47
N THR A 3 -2.49 -60.54 -25.67
CA THR A 3 -1.33 -59.67 -25.89
C THR A 3 -1.64 -58.28 -26.46
N GLN A 4 -2.88 -58.00 -26.90
CA GLN A 4 -3.25 -56.69 -27.45
C GLN A 4 -3.68 -55.65 -26.39
N SER A 5 -4.00 -56.07 -25.16
CA SER A 5 -4.51 -55.17 -24.11
C SER A 5 -3.44 -54.30 -23.44
N THR A 6 -2.18 -54.75 -23.41
CA THR A 6 -1.08 -54.06 -22.71
C THR A 6 -0.43 -52.97 -23.56
N ALA A 7 -0.38 -53.14 -24.89
CA ALA A 7 0.26 -52.18 -25.80
C ALA A 7 -0.45 -50.81 -25.85
N ALA A 8 -1.77 -50.77 -25.65
CA ALA A 8 -2.55 -49.53 -25.58
C ALA A 8 -2.58 -48.89 -24.17
N ARG A 9 -2.27 -49.66 -23.12
CA ARG A 9 -2.36 -49.22 -21.72
C ARG A 9 -1.20 -48.32 -21.31
N ALA A 10 0.02 -48.71 -21.66
CA ALA A 10 1.23 -47.94 -21.35
C ALA A 10 1.21 -46.48 -21.87
N PRO A 11 0.79 -46.18 -23.13
CA PRO A 11 0.72 -44.80 -23.59
C PRO A 11 -0.40 -43.99 -22.93
N LEU A 12 -1.51 -44.63 -22.54
CA LEU A 12 -2.61 -44.00 -21.80
C LEU A 12 -2.20 -43.67 -20.36
N GLU A 13 -1.53 -44.57 -19.68
CA GLU A 13 -1.00 -44.36 -18.32
C GLU A 13 0.09 -43.27 -18.31
N ALA A 14 0.94 -43.20 -19.33
CA ALA A 14 1.93 -42.12 -19.49
C ALA A 14 1.28 -40.76 -19.80
N ARG A 15 0.16 -40.73 -20.54
CA ARG A 15 -0.62 -39.49 -20.77
C ARG A 15 -1.36 -39.06 -19.51
N TYR A 16 -1.97 -40.01 -18.80
CA TYR A 16 -2.63 -39.76 -17.51
C TYR A 16 -1.63 -39.27 -16.46
N GLY A 17 -0.45 -39.88 -16.35
CA GLY A 17 0.61 -39.43 -15.44
C GLY A 17 1.11 -38.03 -15.74
N ARG A 18 1.24 -37.63 -17.01
CA ARG A 18 1.59 -36.25 -17.40
C ARG A 18 0.50 -35.25 -17.07
N LEU A 19 -0.77 -35.58 -17.34
CA LEU A 19 -1.93 -34.74 -17.00
C LEU A 19 -2.09 -34.61 -15.48
N HIS A 20 -1.91 -35.70 -14.75
CA HIS A 20 -1.97 -35.72 -13.29
C HIS A 20 -0.82 -34.93 -12.67
N ALA A 21 0.38 -34.99 -13.26
CA ALA A 21 1.52 -34.17 -12.84
C ALA A 21 1.30 -32.68 -13.14
N THR A 22 0.78 -32.29 -14.31
CA THR A 22 0.50 -30.87 -14.60
C THR A 22 -0.63 -30.31 -13.73
N VAL A 23 -1.67 -31.10 -13.46
CA VAL A 23 -2.79 -30.66 -12.60
C VAL A 23 -2.34 -30.57 -11.13
N ASN A 24 -1.63 -31.57 -10.60
CA ASN A 24 -1.34 -31.63 -9.15
C ASN A 24 -0.07 -30.85 -8.74
N VAL A 25 0.90 -30.65 -9.64
CA VAL A 25 2.07 -29.77 -9.39
C VAL A 25 1.66 -28.29 -9.44
N SER A 26 0.62 -27.94 -10.18
CA SER A 26 0.15 -26.54 -10.31
C SER A 26 -0.30 -25.93 -8.98
N ALA A 27 -1.02 -26.70 -8.15
CA ALA A 27 -1.56 -26.23 -6.88
C ALA A 27 -0.47 -26.02 -5.80
N ILE A 28 0.54 -26.89 -5.75
CA ILE A 28 1.68 -26.75 -4.82
C ILE A 28 2.57 -25.56 -5.24
N ARG A 29 2.71 -25.31 -6.55
CA ARG A 29 3.55 -24.24 -7.09
C ARG A 29 3.01 -22.85 -6.80
N TRP A 30 1.69 -22.63 -6.86
CA TRP A 30 1.15 -21.31 -6.52
C TRP A 30 1.36 -21.00 -5.04
N ARG A 31 1.19 -21.97 -4.13
CA ARG A 31 1.34 -21.76 -2.68
C ARG A 31 2.78 -21.40 -2.34
N TYR A 32 3.72 -22.11 -2.95
CA TYR A 32 5.14 -21.80 -2.82
C TYR A 32 5.51 -20.45 -3.46
N ALA A 33 4.93 -20.12 -4.61
CA ALA A 33 5.16 -18.85 -5.30
C ALA A 33 4.62 -17.65 -4.50
N THR A 34 3.42 -17.75 -3.94
CA THR A 34 2.86 -16.70 -3.06
C THR A 34 3.64 -16.61 -1.75
N TRP A 35 4.00 -17.76 -1.16
CA TRP A 35 4.82 -17.77 0.06
C TRP A 35 6.17 -17.10 -0.14
N SER A 36 6.92 -17.50 -1.16
CA SER A 36 8.23 -16.90 -1.49
C SER A 36 8.14 -15.41 -1.86
N LEU A 37 7.00 -14.97 -2.42
CA LEU A 37 6.76 -13.55 -2.72
C LEU A 37 6.78 -12.68 -1.47
N PHE A 38 5.96 -13.00 -0.46
CA PHE A 38 5.89 -12.23 0.80
C PHE A 38 7.10 -12.41 1.70
N ARG A 39 7.73 -13.58 1.60
CA ARG A 39 8.84 -13.99 2.44
C ARG A 39 10.19 -13.43 2.01
N ASP A 40 10.48 -13.51 0.70
CA ASP A 40 11.81 -13.29 0.17
C ASP A 40 11.81 -12.16 -0.87
N GLN A 41 10.84 -12.15 -1.79
CA GLN A 41 10.87 -11.21 -2.92
C GLN A 41 10.49 -9.77 -2.54
N ILE A 42 9.41 -9.57 -1.77
CA ILE A 42 9.00 -8.24 -1.31
C ILE A 42 10.07 -7.62 -0.40
N PRO A 43 10.59 -8.32 0.63
CA PRO A 43 11.67 -7.75 1.46
C PRO A 43 12.93 -7.42 0.65
N ALA A 44 13.31 -8.28 -0.31
CA ALA A 44 14.44 -8.00 -1.18
C ALA A 44 14.21 -6.77 -2.08
N ALA A 45 13.00 -6.63 -2.65
CA ALA A 45 12.63 -5.46 -3.44
C ALA A 45 12.70 -4.17 -2.60
N LEU A 46 12.19 -4.19 -1.36
CA LEU A 46 12.25 -3.05 -0.45
C LEU A 46 13.68 -2.66 -0.08
N LEU A 47 14.56 -3.64 0.13
CA LEU A 47 15.98 -3.38 0.36
C LEU A 47 16.64 -2.72 -0.85
N ALA A 48 16.29 -3.14 -2.07
CA ALA A 48 16.80 -2.53 -3.30
C ALA A 48 16.34 -1.07 -3.45
N MET A 49 15.10 -0.76 -3.07
CA MET A 49 14.54 0.60 -3.12
C MET A 49 14.64 1.39 -1.81
N ARG A 50 15.48 0.97 -0.85
CA ARG A 50 15.57 1.60 0.49
C ARG A 50 15.87 3.09 0.47
N ALA A 51 16.71 3.54 -0.45
CA ALA A 51 17.04 4.96 -0.60
C ALA A 51 15.80 5.75 -1.01
N HIS A 52 14.96 5.17 -1.88
CA HIS A 52 13.72 5.77 -2.31
C HIS A 52 12.70 5.85 -1.19
N LEU A 53 12.58 4.79 -0.40
CA LEU A 53 11.72 4.79 0.78
C LEU A 53 12.10 5.90 1.76
N VAL A 54 13.40 6.02 2.06
CA VAL A 54 13.88 7.05 3.00
C VAL A 54 13.58 8.45 2.49
N TRP A 55 13.95 8.79 1.25
CA TRP A 55 13.72 10.16 0.78
C TRP A 55 12.24 10.47 0.59
N VAL A 56 11.42 9.52 0.13
CA VAL A 56 9.96 9.71 -0.02
C VAL A 56 9.31 9.94 1.34
N THR A 57 9.66 9.16 2.35
CA THR A 57 9.14 9.34 3.70
C THR A 57 9.60 10.66 4.32
N LEU A 58 10.85 11.07 4.12
CA LEU A 58 11.34 12.38 4.58
C LEU A 58 10.61 13.53 3.88
N TRP A 59 10.40 13.42 2.57
CA TRP A 59 9.62 14.39 1.80
C TRP A 59 8.18 14.48 2.29
N PHE A 60 7.53 13.35 2.53
CA PHE A 60 6.19 13.30 3.10
C PHE A 60 6.12 14.02 4.45
N ILE A 61 7.03 13.69 5.38
CA ILE A 61 7.09 14.32 6.72
C ILE A 61 7.30 15.83 6.58
N LEU A 62 8.22 16.25 5.72
CA LEU A 62 8.47 17.67 5.46
C LEU A 62 7.20 18.37 4.97
N CYS A 63 6.47 17.77 4.03
CA CYS A 63 5.22 18.32 3.51
C CYS A 63 4.10 18.36 4.55
N VAL A 64 3.99 17.36 5.44
CA VAL A 64 3.05 17.40 6.57
C VAL A 64 3.35 18.57 7.49
N LEU A 65 4.61 18.74 7.88
CA LEU A 65 5.04 19.86 8.74
C LEU A 65 4.81 21.20 8.04
N ALA A 66 5.11 21.30 6.75
CA ALA A 66 4.90 22.51 5.96
C ALA A 66 3.41 22.86 5.85
N GLY A 67 2.54 21.88 5.60
CA GLY A 67 1.09 22.09 5.51
C GLY A 67 0.50 22.54 6.84
N GLY A 68 0.92 21.91 7.93
CA GLY A 68 0.50 22.31 9.28
C GLY A 68 0.96 23.72 9.63
N TRP A 69 2.23 24.03 9.39
CA TRP A 69 2.78 25.38 9.61
C TRP A 69 2.09 26.44 8.76
N LEU A 70 1.77 26.12 7.50
CA LEU A 70 1.15 27.04 6.56
C LEU A 70 -0.23 27.47 7.05
N VAL A 71 -1.07 26.52 7.44
CA VAL A 71 -2.43 26.80 7.90
C VAL A 71 -2.45 27.40 9.30
N SER A 72 -1.59 26.94 10.22
CA SER A 72 -1.49 27.56 11.56
C SER A 72 -1.01 29.01 11.52
N SER A 73 -0.20 29.37 10.52
CA SER A 73 0.29 30.75 10.34
C SER A 73 -0.68 31.61 9.54
N TYR A 74 -1.38 31.01 8.57
CA TYR A 74 -2.30 31.70 7.66
C TYR A 74 -3.58 30.86 7.49
N PRO A 75 -4.57 30.99 8.40
CA PRO A 75 -5.77 30.16 8.40
C PRO A 75 -6.54 30.16 7.08
N ASN A 76 -6.57 31.30 6.37
CA ASN A 76 -7.24 31.43 5.07
C ASN A 76 -6.69 30.48 3.97
N LEU A 77 -5.47 29.96 4.14
CA LEU A 77 -4.87 29.04 3.18
C LEU A 77 -5.46 27.63 3.23
N ILE A 78 -6.33 27.34 4.21
CA ILE A 78 -7.09 26.08 4.23
C ILE A 78 -7.93 25.88 2.96
N ALA A 79 -8.36 26.96 2.31
CA ALA A 79 -9.10 26.92 1.04
C ALA A 79 -8.31 26.30 -0.13
N LEU A 80 -6.99 26.15 -0.01
CA LEU A 80 -6.16 25.41 -0.98
C LEU A 80 -6.31 23.90 -0.86
N PHE A 81 -6.76 23.41 0.31
CA PHE A 81 -6.79 21.99 0.66
C PHE A 81 -8.21 21.47 0.88
N ALA A 82 -9.11 22.34 1.33
CA ALA A 82 -10.46 21.99 1.74
C ALA A 82 -11.51 22.68 0.88
N SER A 83 -12.63 21.99 0.64
CA SER A 83 -13.79 22.60 -0.01
C SER A 83 -14.48 23.59 0.93
N PRO A 84 -15.23 24.59 0.39
CA PRO A 84 -16.02 25.50 1.20
C PRO A 84 -16.98 24.78 2.17
N ASP A 85 -17.58 23.67 1.73
CA ASP A 85 -18.49 22.87 2.56
C ASP A 85 -17.77 22.20 3.74
N MET A 86 -16.54 21.70 3.52
CA MET A 86 -15.73 21.09 4.58
C MET A 86 -15.29 22.15 5.59
N ILE A 87 -14.86 23.32 5.13
CA ILE A 87 -14.48 24.46 5.96
C ILE A 87 -15.66 24.88 6.84
N ALA A 88 -16.82 25.14 6.22
CA ALA A 88 -18.02 25.54 6.94
C ALA A 88 -18.48 24.49 7.95
N THR A 89 -18.23 23.21 7.70
CA THR A 89 -18.59 22.12 8.63
C THR A 89 -17.72 22.13 9.88
N VAL A 90 -16.40 22.27 9.70
CA VAL A 90 -15.46 22.40 10.82
C VAL A 90 -15.71 23.67 11.63
N GLU A 91 -16.03 24.79 10.97
CA GLU A 91 -16.39 26.05 11.62
C GLU A 91 -17.66 25.96 12.47
N ARG A 92 -18.59 25.06 12.12
CA ARG A 92 -19.79 24.76 12.93
C ARG A 92 -19.53 23.83 14.12
N GLY A 93 -18.32 23.26 14.23
CA GLY A 93 -17.95 22.34 15.31
C GLY A 93 -18.14 20.85 14.99
N ASP A 94 -18.38 20.50 13.73
CA ASP A 94 -18.52 19.11 13.27
C ASP A 94 -17.39 18.72 12.31
N LEU A 95 -17.10 17.43 12.16
CA LEU A 95 -16.19 16.96 11.12
C LEU A 95 -16.97 16.58 9.86
N TRP A 96 -16.36 16.76 8.69
CA TRP A 96 -16.92 16.25 7.43
C TRP A 96 -17.06 14.72 7.46
N THR A 97 -16.22 14.05 8.24
CA THR A 97 -16.29 12.61 8.48
C THR A 97 -17.61 12.22 9.14
N ASP A 98 -18.18 13.08 10.00
CA ASP A 98 -19.43 12.81 10.73
C ASP A 98 -20.63 12.76 9.77
N SER A 99 -20.58 13.57 8.71
CA SER A 99 -21.60 13.57 7.65
C SER A 99 -21.56 12.27 6.84
N LEU A 100 -20.38 11.68 6.62
CA LEU A 100 -20.24 10.39 5.95
C LEU A 100 -20.92 9.27 6.75
N LEU A 101 -20.90 9.34 8.08
CA LEU A 101 -21.45 8.33 8.99
C LEU A 101 -22.98 8.22 8.91
N ASN A 102 -23.66 9.33 8.65
CA ASN A 102 -25.11 9.43 8.79
C ASN A 102 -25.90 9.11 7.52
N VAL A 103 -25.25 9.12 6.34
CA VAL A 103 -25.97 9.04 5.05
C VAL A 103 -25.57 7.87 4.17
N THR A 104 -24.42 7.23 4.42
CA THR A 104 -23.90 6.18 3.54
C THR A 104 -23.67 4.87 4.30
N PRO A 105 -24.18 3.72 3.81
CA PRO A 105 -23.86 2.42 4.40
C PRO A 105 -22.35 2.17 4.47
N SER A 106 -21.87 1.64 5.60
CA SER A 106 -20.45 1.30 5.83
C SER A 106 -19.81 0.46 4.74
N SER A 107 -20.57 -0.43 4.11
CA SER A 107 -20.08 -1.26 2.99
C SER A 107 -19.77 -0.45 1.73
N ILE A 108 -20.57 0.59 1.44
CA ILE A 108 -20.36 1.47 0.29
C ILE A 108 -19.19 2.40 0.58
N LEU A 109 -19.17 3.05 1.75
CA LEU A 109 -18.05 3.89 2.20
C LEU A 109 -16.71 3.14 2.14
N SER A 110 -16.69 1.90 2.65
CA SER A 110 -15.49 1.06 2.65
C SER A 110 -14.96 0.83 1.24
N VAL A 111 -15.83 0.53 0.28
CA VAL A 111 -15.44 0.26 -1.12
C VAL A 111 -14.97 1.53 -1.83
N ASP A 112 -15.64 2.66 -1.59
CA ASP A 112 -15.28 3.94 -2.23
C ASP A 112 -13.91 4.43 -1.76
N LEU A 113 -13.68 4.43 -0.44
CA LEU A 113 -12.41 4.85 0.17
C LEU A 113 -11.26 3.91 -0.20
N LEU A 114 -11.51 2.60 -0.14
CA LEU A 114 -10.59 1.58 -0.63
C LEU A 114 -10.18 1.84 -2.08
N THR A 115 -11.16 2.05 -2.96
CA THR A 115 -10.92 2.24 -4.40
C THR A 115 -10.12 3.49 -4.62
N ASN A 116 -10.44 4.58 -3.93
CA ASN A 116 -9.70 5.83 -3.98
C ASN A 116 -8.23 5.61 -3.59
N ASN A 117 -7.98 4.98 -2.45
CA ASN A 117 -6.62 4.77 -1.96
C ASN A 117 -5.78 3.85 -2.86
N ILE A 118 -6.39 2.81 -3.44
CA ILE A 118 -5.72 1.96 -4.43
C ILE A 118 -5.37 2.77 -5.69
N VAL A 119 -6.29 3.61 -6.16
CA VAL A 119 -6.08 4.47 -7.33
C VAL A 119 -4.97 5.48 -7.07
N VAL A 120 -4.96 6.14 -5.91
CA VAL A 120 -3.90 7.07 -5.49
C VAL A 120 -2.55 6.36 -5.42
N ALA A 121 -2.49 5.17 -4.83
CA ALA A 121 -1.25 4.38 -4.78
C ALA A 121 -0.76 3.98 -6.19
N LEU A 122 -1.67 3.56 -7.08
CA LEU A 122 -1.32 3.24 -8.46
C LEU A 122 -0.80 4.47 -9.21
N PHE A 123 -1.45 5.62 -9.05
CA PHE A 123 -0.98 6.88 -9.63
C PHE A 123 0.36 7.31 -9.05
N ALA A 124 0.60 7.14 -7.74
CA ALA A 124 1.89 7.41 -7.11
C ALA A 124 3.00 6.53 -7.70
N PHE A 125 2.70 5.26 -7.97
CA PHE A 125 3.60 4.33 -8.62
C PHE A 125 3.90 4.73 -10.08
N VAL A 126 2.86 4.91 -10.90
CA VAL A 126 3.03 5.19 -12.34
C VAL A 126 3.65 6.56 -12.58
N SER A 127 3.22 7.59 -11.86
CA SER A 127 3.77 8.94 -12.00
C SER A 127 5.23 9.03 -11.54
N GLY A 128 5.66 8.14 -10.65
CA GLY A 128 7.06 8.01 -10.25
C GLY A 128 7.99 7.62 -11.41
N PHE A 129 7.47 7.05 -12.50
CA PHE A 129 8.25 6.75 -13.71
C PHE A 129 8.80 8.01 -14.39
N LEU A 130 8.21 9.18 -14.11
CA LEU A 130 8.71 10.49 -14.52
C LEU A 130 9.88 10.94 -13.62
N PHE A 131 10.87 10.07 -13.43
CA PHE A 131 12.08 10.32 -12.63
C PHE A 131 11.78 10.79 -11.20
N GLY A 132 10.68 10.32 -10.62
CA GLY A 132 10.23 10.68 -9.27
C GLY A 132 9.53 12.04 -9.14
N LEU A 133 9.41 12.83 -10.21
CA LEU A 133 8.69 14.12 -10.16
C LEU A 133 7.21 13.94 -9.81
N GLY A 134 6.55 12.92 -10.38
CA GLY A 134 5.17 12.58 -10.04
C GLY A 134 5.02 12.15 -8.59
N THR A 135 6.01 11.43 -8.05
CA THR A 135 6.07 11.06 -6.63
C THR A 135 6.20 12.30 -5.75
N LEU A 136 7.10 13.25 -6.07
CA LEU A 136 7.23 14.49 -5.29
C LEU A 136 5.91 15.27 -5.24
N TYR A 137 5.22 15.37 -6.37
CA TYR A 137 3.92 16.04 -6.45
C TYR A 137 2.85 15.33 -5.62
N LEU A 138 2.60 14.04 -5.86
CA LEU A 138 1.52 13.31 -5.18
C LEU A 138 1.78 13.12 -3.68
N ILE A 139 2.99 12.75 -3.30
CA ILE A 139 3.36 12.61 -1.88
C ILE A 139 3.34 13.98 -1.20
N GLY A 140 3.80 15.01 -1.90
CA GLY A 140 3.82 16.38 -1.39
C GLY A 140 2.42 16.93 -1.13
N THR A 141 1.50 16.78 -2.10
CA THR A 141 0.12 17.26 -1.94
C THR A 141 -0.64 16.48 -0.86
N ASN A 142 -0.46 15.16 -0.76
CA ASN A 142 -1.03 14.36 0.32
C ASN A 142 -0.48 14.75 1.69
N GLY A 143 0.84 14.98 1.80
CA GLY A 143 1.47 15.45 3.03
C GLY A 143 0.95 16.82 3.45
N LEU A 144 0.96 17.79 2.54
CA LEU A 144 0.46 19.15 2.78
C LEU A 144 -1.00 19.14 3.23
N LEU A 145 -1.86 18.36 2.55
CA LEU A 145 -3.28 18.22 2.89
C LEU A 145 -3.47 17.74 4.33
N ILE A 146 -2.78 16.67 4.74
CA ILE A 146 -2.94 16.11 6.09
C ILE A 146 -2.46 17.10 7.16
N GLY A 147 -1.31 17.74 6.93
CA GLY A 147 -0.81 18.78 7.83
C GLY A 147 -1.80 19.94 7.99
N ALA A 148 -2.33 20.42 6.86
CA ALA A 148 -3.31 21.49 6.81
C ALA A 148 -4.61 21.14 7.56
N LEU A 149 -5.15 19.94 7.36
CA LEU A 149 -6.37 19.49 8.05
C LEU A 149 -6.18 19.35 9.56
N PHE A 150 -5.04 18.84 10.02
CA PHE A 150 -4.73 18.77 11.45
C PHE A 150 -4.60 20.15 12.08
N ALA A 151 -3.91 21.09 11.42
CA ALA A 151 -3.80 22.47 11.91
C ALA A 151 -5.16 23.16 11.97
N PHE A 152 -5.94 23.06 10.89
CA PHE A 152 -7.26 23.69 10.82
C PHE A 152 -8.25 23.14 11.85
N THR A 153 -8.28 21.82 12.04
CA THR A 153 -9.14 21.20 13.06
C THR A 153 -8.64 21.47 14.49
N ALA A 154 -7.33 21.63 14.70
CA ALA A 154 -6.79 22.04 15.99
C ALA A 154 -7.28 23.44 16.40
N ASP A 155 -7.30 24.39 15.46
CA ASP A 155 -7.79 25.76 15.71
C ASP A 155 -9.29 25.79 16.10
N HIS A 156 -10.04 24.74 15.75
CA HIS A 156 -11.47 24.59 16.06
C HIS A 156 -11.74 23.59 17.20
N GLY A 157 -10.71 23.07 17.87
CA GLY A 157 -10.87 22.11 18.97
C GLY A 157 -11.33 20.71 18.54
N LEU A 158 -11.15 20.36 17.27
CA LEU A 158 -11.60 19.09 16.66
C LEU A 158 -10.45 18.13 16.31
N SER A 159 -9.20 18.51 16.57
CA SER A 159 -8.01 17.69 16.25
C SER A 159 -8.07 16.29 16.86
N ASP A 160 -8.58 16.16 18.08
CA ASP A 160 -8.67 14.88 18.78
C ASP A 160 -9.68 13.94 18.13
N ARG A 161 -10.78 14.49 17.60
CA ARG A 161 -11.79 13.72 16.85
C ARG A 161 -11.21 13.26 15.51
N LEU A 162 -10.51 14.15 14.80
CA LEU A 162 -9.85 13.81 13.54
C LEU A 162 -8.77 12.73 13.77
N PHE A 163 -7.96 12.87 14.82
CA PHE A 163 -6.96 11.87 15.19
C PHE A 163 -7.61 10.52 15.50
N GLN A 164 -8.69 10.50 16.30
CA GLN A 164 -9.44 9.28 16.62
C GLN A 164 -10.01 8.60 15.38
N PHE A 165 -10.40 9.36 14.36
CA PHE A 165 -10.85 8.79 13.09
C PHE A 165 -9.68 8.14 12.34
N ILE A 166 -8.57 8.85 12.18
CA ILE A 166 -7.44 8.44 11.33
C ILE A 166 -6.60 7.33 11.96
N ILE A 167 -6.39 7.32 13.28
CA ILE A 167 -5.35 6.49 13.93
C ILE A 167 -5.46 4.99 13.66
N ALA A 168 -6.66 4.48 13.40
CA ALA A 168 -6.90 3.05 13.17
C ALA A 168 -6.37 2.54 11.81
N HIS A 169 -6.25 3.40 10.79
CA HIS A 169 -5.90 3.00 9.42
C HIS A 169 -4.80 3.90 8.80
N GLY A 170 -4.79 5.20 9.13
CA GLY A 170 -3.92 6.21 8.57
C GLY A 170 -2.43 5.86 8.54
N PRO A 171 -1.82 5.34 9.63
CA PRO A 171 -0.41 4.97 9.62
C PRO A 171 -0.04 3.97 8.52
N VAL A 172 -0.91 3.00 8.24
CA VAL A 172 -0.70 1.98 7.19
C VAL A 172 -0.97 2.58 5.81
N GLU A 173 -2.05 3.35 5.68
CA GLU A 173 -2.45 3.96 4.41
C GLU A 173 -1.40 4.94 3.87
N LEU A 174 -0.91 5.84 4.73
CA LEU A 174 0.13 6.81 4.37
C LEU A 174 1.45 6.12 4.04
N SER A 175 1.78 5.05 4.76
CA SER A 175 2.94 4.21 4.45
C SER A 175 2.80 3.53 3.09
N CYS A 176 1.60 3.03 2.76
CA CYS A 176 1.28 2.41 1.48
C CYS A 176 1.47 3.38 0.30
N ILE A 177 1.00 4.62 0.43
CA ILE A 177 1.19 5.66 -0.59
C ILE A 177 2.69 5.98 -0.76
N CYS A 178 3.44 6.11 0.34
CA CYS A 178 4.90 6.31 0.29
C CYS A 178 5.64 5.13 -0.35
N LEU A 179 5.25 3.88 -0.03
CA LEU A 179 5.81 2.66 -0.63
C LEU A 179 5.58 2.64 -2.14
N ALA A 180 4.37 2.97 -2.59
CA ALA A 180 4.03 3.02 -4.00
C ALA A 180 4.82 4.12 -4.74
N GLY A 181 4.92 5.32 -4.15
CA GLY A 181 5.73 6.41 -4.69
C GLY A 181 7.21 6.07 -4.79
N ALA A 182 7.78 5.44 -3.76
CA ALA A 182 9.18 4.99 -3.76
C ALA A 182 9.45 3.92 -4.82
N ALA A 183 8.55 2.93 -4.96
CA ALA A 183 8.64 1.92 -5.99
C ALA A 183 8.57 2.52 -7.41
N GLY A 184 7.71 3.51 -7.60
CA GLY A 184 7.57 4.24 -8.87
C GLY A 184 8.83 5.03 -9.21
N SER A 185 9.34 5.80 -8.25
CA SER A 185 10.56 6.58 -8.41
C SER A 185 11.79 5.71 -8.65
N TYR A 186 11.89 4.55 -7.99
CA TYR A 186 12.95 3.57 -8.23
C TYR A 186 12.93 3.05 -9.67
N ALA A 187 11.73 2.80 -10.22
CA ALA A 187 11.59 2.47 -11.63
C ALA A 187 11.98 3.65 -12.54
N GLY A 188 11.53 4.87 -12.24
CA GLY A 188 11.91 6.08 -12.98
C GLY A 188 13.42 6.34 -13.02
N GLU A 189 14.11 6.22 -11.88
CA GLU A 189 15.56 6.40 -11.76
C GLU A 189 16.35 5.38 -12.61
N SER A 190 15.84 4.14 -12.73
CA SER A 190 16.51 3.08 -13.50
C SER A 190 16.71 3.44 -14.98
N LEU A 191 15.86 4.30 -15.56
CA LEU A 191 16.02 4.80 -16.93
C LEU A 191 17.26 5.70 -17.07
N PHE A 192 17.60 6.44 -16.02
CA PHE A 192 18.75 7.35 -16.01
C PHE A 192 20.04 6.65 -15.63
N ARG A 193 19.99 5.79 -14.60
CA ARG A 193 21.18 5.10 -14.07
C ARG A 193 21.78 4.09 -15.04
N SER A 194 20.98 3.57 -15.97
CA SER A 194 21.40 2.48 -16.86
C SER A 194 22.07 3.00 -18.14
N PRO A 195 23.11 2.30 -18.66
CA PRO A 195 23.77 2.66 -19.91
C PRO A 195 22.80 2.74 -21.11
N PRO A 196 23.12 3.55 -22.14
CA PRO A 196 22.39 3.53 -23.40
C PRO A 196 22.34 2.11 -23.98
N GLY A 197 21.14 1.63 -24.36
CA GLY A 197 20.91 0.26 -24.84
C GLY A 197 20.31 -0.70 -23.81
N GLU A 198 20.46 -0.43 -22.51
CA GLU A 198 19.93 -1.29 -21.43
C GLU A 198 18.75 -0.67 -20.67
N ARG A 199 18.44 0.61 -20.91
CA ARG A 199 17.43 1.39 -20.18
C ARG A 199 16.06 0.74 -20.12
N SER A 200 15.58 0.18 -21.24
CA SER A 200 14.27 -0.48 -21.30
C SER A 200 14.24 -1.76 -20.47
N ALA A 201 15.30 -2.57 -20.52
CA ALA A 201 15.43 -3.80 -19.73
C ALA A 201 15.53 -3.48 -18.23
N ALA A 202 16.33 -2.47 -17.86
CA ALA A 202 16.47 -2.01 -16.50
C ALA A 202 15.15 -1.46 -15.93
N PHE A 203 14.43 -0.65 -16.73
CA PHE A 203 13.11 -0.15 -16.36
C PHE A 203 12.09 -1.26 -16.19
N ALA A 204 12.05 -2.24 -17.10
CA ALA A 204 11.17 -3.40 -16.98
C ALA A 204 11.48 -4.22 -15.72
N ALA A 205 12.76 -4.44 -15.42
CA ALA A 205 13.17 -5.14 -14.20
C ALA A 205 12.79 -4.36 -12.93
N ALA A 206 13.06 -3.06 -12.88
CA ALA A 206 12.73 -2.20 -11.74
C ALA A 206 11.21 -2.09 -11.54
N SER A 207 10.45 -1.95 -12.62
CA SER A 207 8.98 -1.93 -12.61
C SER A 207 8.40 -3.25 -12.11
N LYS A 208 9.00 -4.38 -12.48
CA LYS A 208 8.61 -5.70 -11.99
C LYS A 208 8.85 -5.85 -10.48
N GLU A 209 9.98 -5.37 -9.97
CA GLU A 209 10.24 -5.35 -8.52
C GLU A 209 9.27 -4.41 -7.80
N GLY A 210 9.00 -3.23 -8.34
CA GLY A 210 8.02 -2.28 -7.82
C GLY A 210 6.59 -2.86 -7.80
N GLY A 211 6.20 -3.61 -8.83
CA GLY A 211 4.90 -4.27 -8.91
C GLY A 211 4.66 -5.31 -7.81
N LYS A 212 5.72 -5.98 -7.32
CA LYS A 212 5.62 -6.89 -6.16
C LYS A 212 5.27 -6.13 -4.88
N VAL A 213 5.89 -4.95 -4.69
CA VAL A 213 5.57 -4.06 -3.57
C VAL A 213 4.15 -3.52 -3.71
N LEU A 214 3.73 -3.14 -4.92
CA LEU A 214 2.38 -2.66 -5.18
C LEU A 214 1.32 -3.71 -4.84
N LEU A 215 1.57 -5.00 -5.10
CA LEU A 215 0.66 -6.07 -4.67
C LEU A 215 0.49 -6.10 -3.14
N ALA A 216 1.59 -5.98 -2.39
CA ALA A 216 1.53 -5.91 -0.93
C ALA A 216 0.77 -4.66 -0.47
N VAL A 217 1.03 -3.51 -1.10
CA VAL A 217 0.32 -2.25 -0.84
C VAL A 217 -1.18 -2.41 -1.08
N SER A 218 -1.62 -2.98 -2.20
CA SER A 218 -3.05 -3.19 -2.48
C SER A 218 -3.72 -4.07 -1.42
N LEU A 219 -3.04 -5.15 -0.97
CA LEU A 219 -3.57 -6.01 0.10
C LEU A 219 -3.67 -5.29 1.44
N LEU A 220 -2.72 -4.41 1.74
CA LEU A 220 -2.76 -3.60 2.96
C LEU A 220 -3.85 -2.53 2.89
N LEU A 221 -4.06 -1.92 1.72
CA LEU A 221 -5.14 -0.96 1.52
C LEU A 221 -6.53 -1.59 1.62
N LEU A 222 -6.69 -2.87 1.24
CA LEU A 222 -7.92 -3.63 1.51
C LEU A 222 -8.26 -3.65 3.00
N GLY A 223 -7.27 -3.91 3.86
CA GLY A 223 -7.46 -3.83 5.30
C GLY A 223 -7.74 -2.42 5.80
N CYS A 224 -7.08 -1.39 5.24
CA CYS A 224 -7.37 0.02 5.57
C CYS A 224 -8.82 0.37 5.24
N GLY A 225 -9.30 0.09 4.04
CA GLY A 225 -10.67 0.39 3.63
C GLY A 225 -11.72 -0.33 4.48
N TYR A 226 -11.43 -1.55 4.96
CA TYR A 226 -12.30 -2.22 5.93
C TYR A 226 -12.31 -1.51 7.28
N ILE A 227 -11.14 -1.16 7.82
CA ILE A 227 -11.04 -0.42 9.08
C ILE A 227 -11.73 0.95 8.96
N GLU A 228 -11.55 1.64 7.84
CA GLU A 228 -12.11 2.96 7.58
C GLU A 228 -13.62 2.96 7.35
N GLY A 229 -14.19 1.88 6.80
CA GLY A 229 -15.63 1.76 6.62
C GLY A 229 -16.39 1.30 7.87
N TYR A 230 -15.75 0.54 8.76
CA TYR A 230 -16.43 -0.12 9.88
C TYR A 230 -15.97 0.31 11.27
N ILE A 231 -14.71 0.73 11.43
CA ILE A 231 -14.10 1.03 12.74
C ILE A 231 -13.97 2.53 12.96
N SER A 232 -13.38 3.26 12.02
CA SER A 232 -13.25 4.73 12.11
C SER A 232 -14.61 5.45 12.26
N PRO A 233 -15.67 5.01 11.57
CA PRO A 233 -17.02 5.57 11.65
C PRO A 233 -17.74 5.32 12.97
N ASN A 234 -17.33 4.29 13.70
CA ASN A 234 -18.09 3.78 14.82
C ASN A 234 -17.79 4.56 16.11
N LEU A 235 -18.69 5.47 16.49
CA LEU A 235 -18.60 6.30 17.68
C LEU A 235 -18.61 5.51 19.00
N ASP A 236 -19.13 4.27 18.99
CA ASP A 236 -19.15 3.41 20.18
C ASP A 236 -17.78 2.81 20.49
N ILE A 237 -16.84 2.87 19.55
CA ILE A 237 -15.48 2.36 19.73
C ILE A 237 -14.59 3.47 20.33
N PRO A 238 -14.14 3.34 21.59
CA PRO A 238 -13.30 4.35 22.21
C PRO A 238 -11.90 4.40 21.59
N LEU A 239 -11.13 5.44 21.90
CA LEU A 239 -9.79 5.68 21.35
C LEU A 239 -8.82 4.50 21.54
N LEU A 240 -8.82 3.84 22.70
CA LEU A 240 -7.85 2.79 23.01
C LEU A 240 -7.94 1.59 22.04
N PRO A 241 -9.10 0.96 21.81
CA PRO A 241 -9.26 -0.05 20.75
C PRO A 241 -8.79 0.42 19.37
N ARG A 242 -9.11 1.66 18.98
CA ARG A 242 -8.67 2.22 17.68
C ARG A 242 -7.15 2.28 17.58
N MET A 243 -6.47 2.71 18.64
CA MET A 243 -5.00 2.71 18.70
C MET A 243 -4.43 1.30 18.65
N VAL A 244 -5.01 0.34 19.38
CA VAL A 244 -4.56 -1.07 19.36
C VAL A 244 -4.68 -1.65 17.95
N ILE A 245 -5.80 -1.39 17.28
CA ILE A 245 -6.02 -1.82 15.89
C ILE A 245 -5.02 -1.15 14.95
N GLY A 246 -4.86 0.18 15.01
CA GLY A 246 -3.96 0.91 14.13
C GLY A 246 -2.49 0.55 14.32
N ILE A 247 -2.01 0.54 15.57
CA ILE A 247 -0.64 0.13 15.90
C ILE A 247 -0.43 -1.34 15.56
N GLY A 248 -1.38 -2.20 15.92
CA GLY A 248 -1.34 -3.63 15.60
C GLY A 248 -1.25 -3.87 14.10
N TYR A 249 -2.02 -3.12 13.31
CA TYR A 249 -2.03 -3.24 11.85
C TYR A 249 -0.75 -2.68 11.23
N PHE A 250 -0.22 -1.58 11.75
CA PHE A 250 1.08 -1.05 11.37
C PHE A 250 2.22 -2.03 11.67
N LEU A 251 2.22 -2.66 12.84
CA LEU A 251 3.20 -3.69 13.19
C LEU A 251 3.05 -4.93 12.30
N PHE A 252 1.82 -5.33 11.97
CA PHE A 252 1.55 -6.39 11.01
C PHE A 252 2.13 -6.06 9.63
N MET A 253 1.91 -4.84 9.12
CA MET A 253 2.54 -4.37 7.89
C MET A 253 4.05 -4.48 7.96
N LEU A 254 4.70 -3.98 9.02
CA LEU A 254 6.16 -4.07 9.17
C LEU A 254 6.65 -5.53 9.19
N ALA A 255 5.92 -6.42 9.86
CA ALA A 255 6.24 -7.84 9.90
C ALA A 255 6.07 -8.52 8.52
N LEU A 256 5.05 -8.14 7.76
CA LEU A 256 4.81 -8.60 6.39
C LEU A 256 5.92 -8.14 5.45
N LEU A 257 6.23 -6.84 5.46
CA LEU A 257 7.23 -6.24 4.59
C LEU A 257 8.68 -6.69 4.91
N ARG A 258 8.94 -7.14 6.14
CA ARG A 258 10.23 -7.76 6.54
C ARG A 258 10.29 -9.27 6.29
N GLY A 259 9.21 -9.90 5.83
CA GLY A 259 9.13 -11.34 5.61
C GLY A 259 9.11 -12.18 6.89
N TYR A 260 8.85 -11.56 8.06
CA TYR A 260 8.84 -12.26 9.35
C TYR A 260 7.62 -13.17 9.51
N LEU A 261 6.49 -12.82 8.90
CA LEU A 261 5.27 -13.64 8.93
C LEU A 261 5.41 -14.95 8.15
N ALA A 262 6.38 -15.04 7.24
CA ALA A 262 6.54 -16.17 6.34
C ALA A 262 7.71 -17.11 6.71
N GLY A 263 8.22 -17.01 7.95
CA GLY A 263 9.15 -17.94 8.62
C GLY A 263 10.46 -18.22 7.88
N ARG A 264 11.63 -17.70 8.29
CA ARG A 264 12.95 -17.92 7.64
C ARG A 264 13.25 -19.41 7.30
N SER A 265 13.43 -19.73 6.01
CA SER A 265 13.89 -21.03 5.53
C SER A 265 15.35 -21.06 5.87
N ARG A 266 15.73 -21.96 6.76
CA ARG A 266 17.08 -22.06 7.29
C ARG A 266 18.06 -22.75 6.35
N ASP A 267 17.65 -23.12 5.14
CA ASP A 267 18.53 -23.80 4.19
C ASP A 267 19.11 -22.85 3.14
N ARG A 268 20.20 -22.18 3.53
CA ARG A 268 21.29 -21.88 2.61
C ARG A 268 22.33 -22.99 2.74
N ARG A 269 22.09 -24.15 2.11
CA ARG A 269 23.17 -25.04 1.73
C ARG A 269 23.49 -24.76 0.26
N PRO A 270 24.69 -24.29 -0.08
CA PRO A 270 25.11 -24.28 -1.48
C PRO A 270 25.11 -25.73 -1.96
N LEU A 271 24.33 -26.02 -2.99
CA LEU A 271 24.47 -27.26 -3.75
C LEU A 271 25.79 -27.15 -4.51
N ASN A 272 26.87 -27.63 -3.90
CA ASN A 272 28.04 -28.06 -4.62
C ASN A 272 27.69 -29.39 -5.29
N VAL A 273 27.37 -29.36 -6.58
CA VAL A 273 27.60 -30.46 -7.54
C VAL A 273 28.02 -29.84 -8.87
#